data_AF-A0A7Y9JE16-F1
#
_entry.id   AF-A0A7Y9JE16-F1
#
_cell.length_a   1.000
_cell.length_b   1.000
_cell.length_c   1.000
_cell.angle_alpha   90.00
_cell.angle_beta   90.00
_cell.angle_gamma   90.00
#
_symmetry.space_group_name_H-M   'P 1'
#
loop_
_entity.id
_entity.type
_entity.pdbx_description
1 polymer ?
#
loop_
_entity_poly.entity_id
_entity_poly.type
_entity_poly.pdbx_seq_one_letter_code
_entity_poly.pdbx_strand_id
1 'polypeptide(L)'
;MNLHDWIDELSDVLDLEAEIDEALVLDLARTVAHTVERPAAPVTAYMLGLAAGAAGAGPEQTEALAARAQRLAEGWDRPADAPDPDDVDEEIPDDSLVDHTSDRFED
;
A
#
# COMPACT_ATOMS: atom_id res chain seq x y z
N MET A 1 -1.50 -14.23 17.17
CA MET A 1 -2.32 -13.75 16.06
C MET A 1 -1.44 -12.87 15.20
N ASN A 2 -0.78 -13.49 14.23
CA ASN A 2 -0.03 -12.81 13.17
C ASN A 2 -0.94 -12.65 11.93
N LEU A 3 -0.40 -12.09 10.84
CA LEU A 3 -1.17 -11.87 9.62
C LEU A 3 -1.63 -13.20 8.97
N HIS A 4 -0.77 -14.22 8.96
CA HIS A 4 -1.13 -15.55 8.46
C HIS A 4 -2.34 -16.15 9.22
N ASP A 5 -2.33 -16.11 10.55
CA ASP A 5 -3.45 -16.60 11.38
C ASP A 5 -4.77 -15.88 11.02
N TRP A 6 -4.69 -14.58 10.72
CA TRP A 6 -5.84 -13.78 10.32
C TRP A 6 -6.33 -14.14 8.91
N ILE A 7 -5.42 -14.37 7.96
CA ILE A 7 -5.76 -14.76 6.59
C ILE A 7 -6.45 -16.13 6.60
N ASP A 8 -5.95 -17.09 7.38
CA ASP A 8 -6.54 -18.42 7.51
C ASP A 8 -7.99 -18.33 8.05
N GLU A 9 -8.20 -17.64 9.17
CA GLU A 9 -9.53 -17.45 9.77
C GLU A 9 -10.48 -16.70 8.82
N LEU A 10 -9.99 -15.68 8.11
CA LEU A 10 -10.79 -14.94 7.14
C LEU A 10 -11.17 -15.81 5.93
N SER A 11 -10.28 -16.70 5.51
CA SER A 11 -10.53 -17.64 4.41
C SER A 11 -11.62 -18.63 4.78
N ASP A 12 -11.59 -19.13 6.02
CA ASP A 12 -12.66 -19.98 6.57
C ASP A 12 -14.01 -19.24 6.62
N VAL A 13 -14.04 -17.99 7.09
CA VAL A 13 -15.27 -17.17 7.16
C VAL A 13 -15.86 -16.88 5.78
N LEU A 14 -15.02 -16.76 4.76
CA LEU A 14 -15.41 -16.41 3.39
C LEU A 14 -15.56 -17.62 2.45
N ASP A 15 -15.39 -18.85 2.97
CA ASP A 15 -15.39 -20.10 2.20
C ASP A 15 -14.40 -20.06 1.01
N LEU A 16 -13.18 -19.57 1.26
CA LEU A 16 -12.12 -19.48 0.25
C LEU A 16 -11.19 -20.70 0.30
N GLU A 17 -11.09 -21.43 -0.82
CA GLU A 17 -10.17 -22.57 -0.98
C GLU A 17 -8.82 -22.17 -1.62
N ALA A 18 -8.51 -20.88 -1.68
CA ALA A 18 -7.35 -20.35 -2.40
C ALA A 18 -6.18 -20.02 -1.46
N GLU A 19 -4.97 -20.41 -1.85
CA GLU A 19 -3.75 -19.98 -1.20
C GLU A 19 -3.40 -18.55 -1.64
N ILE A 20 -3.31 -17.63 -0.67
CA ILE A 20 -3.01 -16.22 -0.92
C ILE A 20 -1.52 -15.97 -0.67
N ASP A 21 -0.81 -15.50 -1.70
CA ASP A 21 0.53 -14.93 -1.53
C ASP A 21 0.42 -13.53 -0.94
N GLU A 22 0.52 -13.43 0.38
CA GLU A 22 0.45 -12.16 1.10
C GLU A 22 1.58 -11.20 0.71
N ALA A 23 2.78 -11.71 0.44
CA ALA A 23 3.94 -10.88 0.13
C ALA A 23 3.72 -10.18 -1.21
N LEU A 24 3.24 -10.91 -2.22
CA LEU A 24 2.89 -10.37 -3.53
C LEU A 24 1.85 -9.24 -3.42
N VAL A 25 0.78 -9.46 -2.65
CA VAL A 25 -0.29 -8.47 -2.49
C VAL A 25 0.22 -7.24 -1.76
N LEU A 26 0.99 -7.42 -0.68
CA LEU A 26 1.51 -6.31 0.13
C LEU A 26 2.57 -5.50 -0.62
N ASP A 27 3.42 -6.13 -1.43
CA ASP A 27 4.42 -5.43 -2.23
C ASP A 27 3.80 -4.66 -3.39
N LEU A 28 2.75 -5.21 -4.02
CA LEU A 28 1.98 -4.47 -5.02
C LEU A 28 1.28 -3.26 -4.39
N ALA A 29 0.60 -3.47 -3.26
CA ALA A 29 -0.07 -2.40 -2.52
C ALA A 29 0.91 -1.30 -2.10
N ARG A 30 2.10 -1.69 -1.59
CA ARG A 30 3.20 -0.77 -1.29
C ARG A 30 3.58 0.03 -2.53
N THR A 31 3.87 -0.62 -3.65
CA THR A 31 4.31 0.07 -4.87
C THR A 31 3.27 1.08 -5.34
N VAL A 32 1.99 0.69 -5.37
CA VAL A 32 0.88 1.55 -5.79
C VAL A 32 0.68 2.73 -4.85
N ALA A 33 0.78 2.53 -3.53
CA ALA A 33 0.63 3.62 -2.56
C ALA A 33 1.63 4.76 -2.80
N HIS A 34 2.89 4.41 -3.11
CA HIS A 34 3.95 5.39 -3.32
C HIS A 34 3.87 6.03 -4.72
N THR A 35 3.59 5.23 -5.75
CA THR A 35 3.63 5.68 -7.16
C THR A 35 2.34 6.36 -7.63
N VAL A 36 1.17 5.87 -7.22
CA VAL A 36 -0.14 6.37 -7.70
C VAL A 36 -0.76 7.32 -6.68
N GLU A 37 -1.18 6.81 -5.53
CA GLU A 37 -1.61 7.53 -4.32
C GLU A 37 -1.93 6.52 -3.21
N ARG A 38 -1.87 6.94 -1.94
CA ARG A 38 -2.12 6.02 -0.81
C ARG A 38 -3.48 5.30 -0.88
N PRO A 39 -4.60 5.95 -1.25
CA PRO A 39 -5.89 5.27 -1.42
C PRO A 39 -5.92 4.22 -2.54
N ALA A 40 -5.02 4.28 -3.52
CA ALA A 40 -5.01 3.33 -4.63
C ALA A 40 -4.59 1.92 -4.22
N ALA A 41 -3.81 1.77 -3.14
CA ALA A 41 -3.33 0.48 -2.66
C ALA A 41 -4.46 -0.54 -2.36
N PRO A 42 -5.45 -0.25 -1.48
CA PRO A 42 -6.56 -1.18 -1.24
C PRO A 42 -7.45 -1.39 -2.48
N VAL A 43 -7.59 -0.38 -3.33
CA VAL A 43 -8.36 -0.50 -4.58
C VAL A 43 -7.68 -1.48 -5.53
N THR A 44 -6.37 -1.38 -5.71
CA THR A 44 -5.60 -2.29 -6.57
C THR A 44 -5.61 -3.72 -6.03
N ALA A 45 -5.46 -3.92 -4.72
CA ALA A 45 -5.53 -5.25 -4.12
C ALA A 45 -6.90 -5.91 -4.37
N TYR A 46 -7.99 -5.17 -4.19
CA TYR A 46 -9.34 -5.66 -4.48
C TYR A 46 -9.53 -6.00 -5.96
N MET A 47 -9.07 -5.14 -6.87
CA MET A 47 -9.16 -5.39 -8.32
C MET A 47 -8.30 -6.58 -8.77
N LEU A 48 -7.12 -6.78 -8.18
CA LEU A 48 -6.29 -7.96 -8.44
C LEU A 48 -7.03 -9.24 -8.06
N GLY A 49 -7.62 -9.28 -6.86
CA GLY A 49 -8.43 -10.41 -6.40
C GLY A 49 -9.63 -10.68 -7.30
N LEU A 50 -10.37 -9.64 -7.70
CA LEU A 50 -11.48 -9.75 -8.65
C LEU A 50 -11.04 -10.31 -10.01
N ALA A 51 -9.93 -9.82 -10.56
CA ALA A 51 -9.41 -10.27 -11.84
C ALA A 51 -8.92 -11.72 -11.78
N ALA A 52 -8.22 -12.09 -10.71
CA ALA A 52 -7.75 -13.46 -10.48
C ALA A 52 -8.93 -14.43 -10.36
N GLY A 53 -9.93 -14.09 -9.53
CA GLY A 53 -11.13 -14.91 -9.37
C GLY A 53 -11.95 -15.05 -10.65
N ALA A 54 -12.14 -13.94 -11.40
CA ALA A 54 -12.86 -13.98 -12.68
C ALA A 54 -12.16 -14.83 -13.74
N ALA A 55 -10.82 -14.91 -13.69
CA ALA A 55 -10.03 -15.71 -14.61
C ALA A 55 -9.83 -17.17 -14.16
N GLY A 56 -10.22 -17.53 -12.92
CA GLY A 56 -9.83 -18.81 -12.31
C GLY A 56 -8.31 -18.96 -12.23
N ALA A 57 -7.61 -17.86 -11.95
CA ALA A 57 -6.16 -17.78 -12.03
C ALA A 57 -5.48 -18.63 -10.94
N GLY A 58 -4.50 -19.44 -11.34
CA GLY A 58 -3.54 -20.04 -10.42
C GLY A 58 -2.44 -19.04 -9.98
N PRO A 59 -1.50 -19.46 -9.11
CA PRO A 59 -0.44 -18.61 -8.58
C PRO A 59 0.34 -17.84 -9.66
N GLU A 60 0.81 -18.52 -10.71
CA GLU A 60 1.62 -17.90 -11.77
C GLU A 60 0.82 -16.87 -12.59
N GLN A 61 -0.49 -17.09 -12.73
CA GLN A 61 -1.37 -16.17 -13.46
C GLN A 61 -1.70 -14.95 -12.61
N THR A 62 -1.86 -15.13 -11.30
CA THR A 62 -2.02 -14.04 -10.33
C THR A 62 -0.77 -13.17 -10.27
N GLU A 63 0.44 -13.76 -10.24
CA GLU A 63 1.70 -13.03 -10.37
C GLU A 63 1.77 -12.23 -11.68
N ALA A 64 1.35 -12.82 -12.80
CA ALA A 64 1.32 -12.12 -14.08
C ALA A 64 0.34 -10.94 -14.10
N LEU A 65 -0.81 -11.05 -13.41
CA LEU A 65 -1.77 -9.97 -13.23
C LEU A 65 -1.20 -8.87 -12.33
N ALA A 66 -0.59 -9.23 -11.21
CA ALA A 66 0.09 -8.30 -10.30
C ALA A 66 1.20 -7.53 -11.03
N ALA A 67 2.03 -8.22 -11.83
CA ALA A 67 3.08 -7.59 -12.62
C ALA A 67 2.54 -6.61 -13.68
N ARG A 68 1.33 -6.84 -14.22
CA ARG A 68 0.66 -5.88 -15.11
C ARG A 68 0.23 -4.63 -14.37
N ALA A 69 -0.38 -4.79 -13.18
CA ALA A 69 -0.78 -3.68 -12.34
C ALA A 69 0.42 -2.86 -11.86
N GLN A 70 1.50 -3.53 -11.47
CA GLN A 70 2.75 -2.91 -11.07
C GLN A 70 3.35 -2.04 -12.18
N ARG A 71 3.47 -2.58 -13.41
CA ARG A 71 3.97 -1.80 -14.55
C ARG A 71 3.11 -0.57 -14.86
N LEU A 72 1.80 -0.66 -14.68
CA LEU A 72 0.91 0.49 -14.84
C LEU A 72 1.18 1.55 -13.77
N ALA A 73 1.36 1.13 -12.52
CA ALA A 73 1.66 2.02 -11.40
C ALA A 73 3.03 2.70 -11.55
N GLU A 74 4.06 1.95 -11.94
CA GLU A 74 5.41 2.48 -12.18
C GLU A 74 5.48 3.46 -13.36
N GLY A 75 4.61 3.30 -14.36
CA GLY A 75 4.47 4.23 -15.48
C GLY A 75 3.49 5.38 -15.23
N TRP A 76 2.96 5.52 -14.00
CA TRP A 76 2.00 6.56 -13.67
C TRP A 76 2.71 7.89 -13.44
N ASP A 77 2.67 8.78 -14.44
CA ASP A 77 3.13 10.17 -14.31
C ASP A 77 2.16 10.95 -13.42
N ARG A 78 2.44 10.97 -12.11
CA ARG A 78 1.70 11.80 -11.15
C ARG A 78 1.90 13.28 -11.54
N PRO A 79 0.82 14.08 -11.69
CA PRO A 79 0.94 15.52 -11.91
C PRO A 79 1.75 16.17 -10.80
N ALA A 80 2.66 17.09 -11.13
CA ALA A 80 3.52 17.76 -10.16
C ALA A 80 2.75 18.53 -9.07
N ASP A 81 1.50 18.90 -9.35
CA ASP A 81 0.60 19.62 -8.44
C ASP A 81 -0.35 18.70 -7.66
N ALA A 82 -0.18 17.37 -7.75
CA ALA A 82 -0.93 16.45 -6.90
C ALA A 82 -0.52 16.67 -5.44
N PRO A 83 -1.48 16.77 -4.50
CA PRO A 83 -1.17 16.89 -3.07
C PRO A 83 -0.24 15.75 -2.66
N ASP A 84 0.85 16.08 -1.95
CA ASP A 84 1.73 15.04 -1.42
C ASP A 84 0.90 14.21 -0.40
N PRO A 85 0.74 12.90 -0.60
CA PRO A 85 -0.04 12.07 0.31
C PRO A 85 0.59 11.92 1.71
N ASP A 86 1.83 12.38 1.88
CA ASP A 86 2.53 12.49 3.16
C ASP A 86 2.64 13.94 3.66
N ASP A 87 2.09 14.93 2.93
CA ASP A 87 1.79 16.26 3.48
C ASP A 87 0.62 16.09 4.46
N VAL A 88 0.95 15.73 5.69
CA VAL A 88 0.04 15.99 6.80
C VAL A 88 0.00 17.51 6.97
N ASP A 89 -1.15 18.13 6.75
CA ASP A 89 -1.50 19.47 7.29
C ASP A 89 -1.57 19.38 8.84
N GLU A 90 -0.56 18.80 9.49
CA GLU A 90 -0.35 19.01 10.92
C GLU A 90 0.11 20.46 11.05
N GLU A 91 -0.74 21.28 11.68
CA GLU A 91 -0.34 22.63 12.11
C GLU A 91 0.99 22.49 12.87
N ILE A 92 2.08 22.99 12.28
CA ILE A 92 3.37 23.04 12.96
C ILE A 92 3.11 23.83 14.25
N PRO A 93 3.29 23.21 15.43
CA PRO A 93 3.09 23.90 16.68
C PRO A 93 4.00 25.12 16.70
N ASP A 94 3.44 26.28 17.04
CA ASP A 94 4.21 27.51 17.22
C ASP A 94 5.28 27.28 18.29
N ASP A 95 6.51 27.08 17.84
CA ASP A 95 7.68 26.83 18.69
C ASP A 95 8.29 28.12 19.22
N SER A 96 7.70 29.30 18.94
CA SER A 96 8.19 30.59 19.41
C SER A 96 8.23 30.74 20.93
N LEU A 97 7.51 29.88 21.66
CA LEU A 97 7.51 29.81 23.12
C LEU A 97 8.54 28.81 23.69
N VAL A 98 9.25 28.08 22.82
CA VAL A 98 10.29 27.14 23.23
C VAL A 98 11.57 27.93 23.57
N ASP A 99 12.03 27.79 24.80
CA ASP A 99 13.23 28.47 25.28
C ASP A 99 14.50 27.76 24.79
N HIS A 100 15.06 28.26 23.68
CA HIS A 100 16.32 27.78 23.11
C HIS A 100 17.57 28.36 23.80
N THR A 101 17.43 29.17 24.85
CA THR A 101 18.59 29.85 25.47
C THR A 101 19.55 28.89 26.18
N SER A 102 19.12 27.65 26.43
CA SER A 102 19.97 26.58 26.97
C SER A 102 20.64 25.68 25.92
N ASP A 103 20.29 25.82 24.64
CA ASP A 103 20.87 24.98 23.58
C ASP A 103 22.34 25.35 23.40
N ARG A 104 23.23 24.45 23.85
CA ARG A 104 24.66 24.57 23.61
C ARG A 104 24.99 23.78 22.36
N PHE A 105 25.38 24.48 21.31
CA PHE A 105 26.05 23.86 20.18
C PHE A 105 27.43 23.39 20.68
N GLU A 106 27.64 22.08 20.74
CA GLU A 106 28.96 21.51 20.96
C GLU A 106 29.78 21.72 19.67
N ASP A 107 30.87 22.50 19.77
CA ASP A 107 31.90 22.70 18.73
C ASP A 107 32.75 21.43 18.52
#